data_AF-A0A1Z1SQE9-F1
#
_entry.id   AF-A0A1Z1SQE9-F1
#
_cell.length_a   1.000
_cell.length_b   1.000
_cell.length_c   1.000
_cell.angle_alpha   90.00
_cell.angle_beta   90.00
_cell.angle_gamma   90.00
#
_symmetry.space_group_name_H-M   'P 1'
#
loop_
_entity.id
_entity.type
_entity.pdbx_description
1 polymer ?
#
loop_
_entity_poly.entity_id
_entity_poly.type
_entity_poly.pdbx_seq_one_letter_code
_entity_poly.pdbx_strand_id
1 'polypeptide(L)'
;MNDEHKIFEKIKASLNRASFIIDLRSKIEDKISAVVKKLEVITNNKVKVSFEDNNKSNIHFINSERLVYINNADLSKEGGFILFGYSFSKINGFPIEIETEIESFHAEDIENLLHIIVNIIDNESIRIIELTHHTIYNKLINHQ
;
A
#
# COMPACT_ATOMS: atom_id res chain seq x y z
N MET A 1 -20.66 33.52 27.54
CA MET A 1 -19.63 32.55 27.14
C MET A 1 -18.59 33.31 26.32
N ASN A 2 -17.37 33.47 26.84
CA ASN A 2 -16.29 34.27 26.23
C ASN A 2 -15.89 33.70 24.85
N ASP A 3 -15.64 34.55 23.87
CA ASP A 3 -15.22 34.14 22.52
C ASP A 3 -13.87 33.41 22.54
N GLU A 4 -13.00 33.69 23.50
CA GLU A 4 -11.76 32.94 23.74
C GLU A 4 -12.02 31.47 24.11
N HIS A 5 -13.05 31.21 24.93
CA HIS A 5 -13.44 29.84 25.29
C HIS A 5 -13.99 29.08 24.08
N LYS A 6 -14.77 29.74 23.21
CA LYS A 6 -15.26 29.14 21.96
C LYS A 6 -14.11 28.78 21.01
N ILE A 7 -13.11 29.65 20.90
CA ILE A 7 -11.92 29.42 20.07
C ILE A 7 -11.15 28.20 20.59
N PHE A 8 -10.90 28.14 21.90
CA PHE A 8 -10.21 27.02 22.53
C PHE A 8 -10.92 25.68 22.30
N GLU A 9 -12.24 25.62 22.52
CA GLU A 9 -13.00 24.39 22.28
C GLU A 9 -12.99 23.95 20.81
N LYS A 10 -13.02 24.90 19.86
CA LYS A 10 -12.90 24.60 18.43
C LYS A 10 -11.54 24.02 18.06
N ILE A 11 -10.46 24.56 18.64
CA ILE A 11 -9.10 24.04 18.45
C ILE A 11 -9.01 22.62 19.00
N LYS A 12 -9.48 22.40 20.24
CA LYS A 12 -9.49 21.09 20.90
C LYS A 12 -10.25 20.04 20.09
N ALA A 13 -11.45 20.38 19.61
CA ALA A 13 -12.23 19.49 18.75
C ALA A 13 -11.49 19.14 17.44
N SER A 14 -10.80 20.12 16.85
CA SER A 14 -10.04 19.91 15.60
C SER A 14 -8.85 18.97 15.81
N LEU A 15 -8.12 19.12 16.90
CA LEU A 15 -6.99 18.25 17.25
C LEU A 15 -7.45 16.83 17.60
N ASN A 16 -8.55 16.69 18.36
CA ASN A 16 -9.13 15.38 18.65
C ASN A 16 -9.57 14.66 17.37
N ARG A 17 -10.18 15.38 16.43
CA ARG A 17 -10.53 14.82 15.11
C ARG A 17 -9.29 14.39 14.33
N ALA A 18 -8.24 15.19 14.31
CA ALA A 18 -6.99 14.84 13.63
C ALA A 18 -6.36 13.57 14.23
N SER A 19 -6.32 13.45 15.57
CA SER A 19 -5.85 12.25 16.25
C SER A 19 -6.63 11.01 15.85
N PHE A 20 -7.97 11.10 15.86
CA PHE A 20 -8.83 10.00 15.45
C PHE A 20 -8.57 9.56 14.00
N ILE A 21 -8.37 10.52 13.09
CA ILE A 21 -8.08 10.21 11.68
C ILE A 21 -6.72 9.50 11.55
N ILE A 22 -5.70 9.91 12.30
CA ILE A 22 -4.39 9.25 12.30
C ILE A 22 -4.52 7.80 12.77
N ASP A 23 -5.23 7.57 13.88
CA ASP A 23 -5.49 6.22 14.39
C ASP A 23 -6.24 5.34 13.38
N LEU A 24 -7.22 5.92 12.67
CA LEU A 24 -7.96 5.24 11.63
C LEU A 24 -7.05 4.84 10.46
N ARG A 25 -6.18 5.76 9.99
CA ARG A 25 -5.23 5.47 8.91
C ARG A 25 -4.28 4.35 9.27
N SER A 26 -3.72 4.36 10.48
CA SER A 26 -2.86 3.28 10.96
C SER A 26 -3.59 1.92 10.96
N LYS A 27 -4.84 1.87 11.43
CA LYS A 27 -5.64 0.64 11.38
C LYS A 27 -5.90 0.16 9.95
N ILE A 28 -6.07 1.08 9.01
CA ILE A 28 -6.24 0.72 7.61
C ILE A 28 -4.92 0.18 7.03
N GLU A 29 -3.79 0.84 7.29
CA GLU A 29 -2.48 0.34 6.85
C GLU A 29 -2.20 -1.06 7.38
N ASP A 30 -2.57 -1.34 8.64
CA ASP A 30 -2.46 -2.68 9.22
C ASP A 30 -3.28 -3.71 8.44
N LYS A 31 -4.48 -3.35 7.99
CA LYS A 31 -5.34 -4.22 7.17
C LYS A 31 -4.76 -4.47 5.78
N ILE A 32 -4.28 -3.42 5.12
CA ILE A 32 -3.57 -3.52 3.83
C ILE A 32 -2.38 -4.47 4.00
N SER A 33 -1.52 -4.20 4.99
CA SER A 33 -0.32 -4.99 5.31
C SER A 33 -0.64 -6.45 5.57
N ALA A 34 -1.67 -6.73 6.37
CA ALA A 34 -2.09 -8.08 6.70
C ALA A 34 -2.54 -8.88 5.46
N VAL A 35 -3.15 -8.24 4.46
CA VAL A 35 -3.55 -8.91 3.22
C VAL A 35 -2.36 -9.12 2.30
N VAL A 36 -1.61 -8.07 1.96
CA VAL A 36 -0.52 -8.18 0.98
C VAL A 36 0.62 -9.07 1.49
N LYS A 37 0.93 -9.06 2.79
CA LYS A 37 1.98 -9.94 3.36
C LYS A 37 1.64 -11.42 3.30
N LYS A 38 0.39 -11.81 3.03
CA LYS A 38 0.05 -13.22 2.75
C LYS A 38 0.77 -13.74 1.50
N LEU A 39 1.13 -12.86 0.57
CA LEU A 39 1.93 -13.22 -0.61
C LEU A 39 3.29 -13.81 -0.22
N GLU A 40 3.93 -13.29 0.84
CA GLU A 40 5.19 -13.87 1.31
C GLU A 40 4.98 -15.31 1.77
N VAL A 41 3.92 -15.59 2.53
CA VAL A 41 3.63 -16.96 3.01
C VAL A 41 3.28 -17.89 1.84
N ILE A 42 2.39 -17.47 0.95
CA ILE A 42 1.90 -18.28 -0.18
C ILE A 42 3.03 -18.61 -1.16
N THR A 43 3.98 -17.69 -1.35
CA THR A 43 5.15 -17.90 -2.23
C THR A 43 6.32 -18.58 -1.54
N ASN A 44 6.15 -19.12 -0.33
CA ASN A 44 7.22 -19.72 0.48
C ASN A 44 8.40 -18.76 0.72
N ASN A 45 8.09 -17.50 1.02
CA ASN A 45 9.01 -16.38 1.24
C ASN A 45 9.94 -16.06 0.07
N LYS A 46 9.60 -16.50 -1.15
CA LYS A 46 10.36 -16.15 -2.36
C LYS A 46 10.10 -14.74 -2.84
N VAL A 47 8.99 -14.12 -2.42
CA VAL A 47 8.77 -12.67 -2.55
C VAL A 47 8.78 -12.00 -1.18
N LYS A 48 9.13 -10.72 -1.19
CA LYS A 48 9.06 -9.81 -0.04
C LYS A 48 8.22 -8.59 -0.38
N VAL A 49 7.37 -8.19 0.56
CA VAL A 49 6.52 -7.01 0.43
C VAL A 49 7.09 -5.88 1.27
N SER A 50 7.31 -4.72 0.64
CA SER A 50 7.72 -3.50 1.35
C SER A 50 6.76 -2.35 1.10
N PHE A 51 6.72 -1.43 2.07
CA PHE A 51 5.91 -0.22 2.03
C PHE A 51 6.86 0.96 2.05
N GLU A 52 6.72 1.86 1.08
CA GLU A 52 7.59 3.03 0.95
C GLU A 52 6.75 4.29 0.76
N ASP A 53 7.24 5.42 1.28
CA ASP A 53 6.66 6.73 0.97
C ASP A 53 6.92 7.04 -0.50
N ASN A 54 5.89 7.53 -1.19
CA ASN A 54 6.05 7.96 -2.56
C ASN A 54 6.70 9.34 -2.59
N ASN A 55 7.94 9.39 -3.04
CA ASN A 55 8.65 10.64 -3.35
C ASN A 55 8.10 11.32 -4.63
N LYS A 56 7.09 10.73 -5.28
CA LYS A 56 6.44 11.19 -6.52
C LYS A 56 7.37 11.20 -7.73
N SER A 57 8.43 10.38 -7.70
CA SER A 57 9.31 10.22 -8.88
C SER A 57 8.73 9.25 -9.91
N ASN A 58 7.79 8.38 -9.53
CA ASN A 58 7.14 7.47 -10.47
C ASN A 58 5.89 8.11 -11.09
N ILE A 59 5.92 8.34 -12.41
CA ILE A 59 4.84 9.00 -13.16
C ILE A 59 3.51 8.24 -13.10
N HIS A 60 3.54 6.93 -12.88
CA HIS A 60 2.35 6.09 -12.85
C HIS A 60 1.59 6.16 -11.52
N PHE A 61 2.21 6.73 -10.47
CA PHE A 61 1.65 6.73 -9.11
C PHE A 61 1.67 8.13 -8.50
N ILE A 62 1.54 9.20 -9.30
CA ILE A 62 1.81 10.57 -8.84
C ILE A 62 0.86 11.05 -7.72
N ASN A 63 -0.33 10.46 -7.61
CA ASN A 63 -1.31 10.84 -6.59
C ASN A 63 -1.20 9.98 -5.33
N SER A 64 -0.52 8.84 -5.41
CA SER A 64 -0.25 7.95 -4.28
C SER A 64 0.70 8.58 -3.25
N GLU A 65 0.39 8.47 -1.97
CA GLU A 65 1.24 8.88 -0.84
C GLU A 65 2.16 7.73 -0.41
N ARG A 66 1.67 6.49 -0.52
CA ARG A 66 2.36 5.26 -0.14
C ARG A 66 2.38 4.28 -1.30
N LEU A 67 3.44 3.51 -1.42
CA LEU A 67 3.62 2.48 -2.44
C LEU A 67 3.81 1.11 -1.78
N VAL A 68 3.20 0.09 -2.37
CA VAL A 68 3.38 -1.32 -2.01
C VAL A 68 4.23 -1.98 -3.08
N TYR A 69 5.42 -2.41 -2.69
CA TYR A 69 6.37 -3.10 -3.57
C TYR A 69 6.34 -4.60 -3.32
N ILE A 70 6.47 -5.38 -4.40
CA ILE A 70 6.78 -6.80 -4.36
C ILE A 70 8.16 -7.00 -4.99
N ASN A 71 9.08 -7.56 -4.22
CA ASN A 71 10.43 -7.87 -4.66
C ASN A 71 10.69 -9.37 -4.58
N ASN A 72 11.54 -9.89 -5.45
CA ASN A 72 12.15 -11.19 -5.21
C ASN A 72 13.00 -11.13 -3.92
N ALA A 73 12.82 -12.08 -3.02
CA ALA A 73 13.50 -12.10 -1.71
C ALA A 73 15.02 -12.30 -1.79
N ASP A 74 15.50 -12.98 -2.85
CA ASP A 74 16.92 -13.30 -3.07
C ASP A 74 17.63 -12.20 -3.89
N LEU A 75 16.90 -11.24 -4.47
CA LEU A 75 17.46 -10.16 -5.29
C LEU A 75 17.34 -8.81 -4.57
N SER A 76 18.23 -7.87 -4.89
CA SER A 76 18.10 -6.47 -4.48
C SER A 76 16.82 -5.85 -5.09
N LYS A 77 16.50 -4.61 -4.69
CA LYS A 77 15.28 -3.87 -5.14
C LYS A 77 15.07 -3.78 -6.67
N GLU A 78 16.06 -4.13 -7.48
CA GLU A 78 15.96 -4.15 -8.94
C GLU A 78 15.17 -5.35 -9.49
N GLY A 79 14.91 -6.38 -8.67
CA GLY A 79 14.17 -7.59 -9.06
C GLY A 79 12.69 -7.56 -8.68
N GLY A 80 12.05 -6.39 -8.62
CA GLY A 80 10.67 -6.25 -8.15
C GLY A 80 9.84 -5.24 -8.94
N PHE A 81 8.63 -4.97 -8.45
CA PHE A 81 7.73 -3.97 -9.02
C PHE A 81 6.79 -3.38 -7.96
N ILE A 82 6.13 -2.28 -8.30
CA ILE A 82 5.08 -1.67 -7.48
C ILE A 82 3.76 -2.39 -7.79
N LEU A 83 3.18 -3.05 -6.81
CA LEU A 83 1.88 -3.70 -6.95
C LEU A 83 0.76 -2.66 -7.05
N PHE A 84 0.74 -1.70 -6.13
CA PHE A 84 -0.16 -0.54 -6.16
C PHE A 84 0.37 0.58 -5.26
N GLY A 85 -0.08 1.80 -5.51
CA GLY A 85 0.02 2.93 -4.60
C GLY A 85 -1.33 3.23 -3.94
N TYR A 86 -1.31 3.90 -2.79
CA TYR A 86 -2.53 4.34 -2.13
C TYR A 86 -2.37 5.68 -1.39
N SER A 87 -3.50 6.38 -1.26
CA SER A 87 -3.61 7.68 -0.58
C SER A 87 -4.88 7.76 0.26
N PHE A 88 -4.75 8.28 1.48
CA PHE A 88 -5.89 8.50 2.35
C PHE A 88 -6.59 9.82 2.04
N SER A 89 -7.92 9.85 2.13
CA SER A 89 -8.63 11.11 2.25
C SER A 89 -8.08 11.95 3.41
N LYS A 90 -7.79 13.22 3.10
CA LYS A 90 -7.30 14.22 4.06
C LYS A 90 -8.35 14.65 5.09
N ILE A 91 -9.62 14.29 4.88
CA ILE A 91 -10.75 14.80 5.65
C ILE A 91 -11.21 13.81 6.73
N ASN A 92 -11.17 12.51 6.43
CA ASN A 92 -11.83 11.45 7.20
C ASN A 92 -11.21 10.05 6.99
N GLY A 93 -10.09 9.92 6.26
CA GLY A 93 -9.44 8.63 6.01
C GLY A 93 -10.02 7.82 4.84
N PHE A 94 -11.28 8.07 4.46
CA PHE A 94 -11.93 7.52 3.26
C PHE A 94 -12.52 8.63 2.34
N PRO A 95 -12.70 8.41 1.03
CA PRO A 95 -12.27 7.22 0.31
C PRO A 95 -10.75 7.11 0.28
N ILE A 96 -10.27 5.89 0.09
CA ILE A 96 -8.86 5.62 -0.17
C ILE A 96 -8.73 5.48 -1.67
N GLU A 97 -7.88 6.32 -2.24
CA GLU A 97 -7.49 6.22 -3.63
C GLU A 97 -6.42 5.14 -3.75
N ILE A 98 -6.59 4.19 -4.67
CA ILE A 98 -5.64 3.12 -4.97
C ILE A 98 -5.28 3.24 -6.44
N GLU A 99 -3.99 3.28 -6.76
CA GLU A 99 -3.49 3.37 -8.14
C GLU A 99 -2.65 2.14 -8.47
N THR A 100 -2.82 1.58 -9.66
CA THR A 100 -1.86 0.65 -10.28
C THR A 100 -1.14 1.39 -11.42
N GLU A 101 -0.30 0.68 -12.19
CA GLU A 101 0.35 1.28 -13.37
C GLU A 101 -0.65 1.75 -14.45
N ILE A 102 -1.87 1.20 -14.46
CA ILE A 102 -2.85 1.38 -15.56
C ILE A 102 -4.23 1.89 -15.12
N GLU A 103 -4.59 1.77 -13.84
CA GLU A 103 -5.94 2.05 -13.35
C GLU A 103 -5.94 2.68 -11.95
N SER A 104 -7.05 3.34 -11.61
CA SER A 104 -7.27 3.95 -10.30
C SER A 104 -8.63 3.53 -9.75
N PHE A 105 -8.69 3.30 -8.44
CA PHE A 105 -9.87 2.87 -7.71
C PHE A 105 -10.13 3.75 -6.50
N HIS A 106 -11.37 3.74 -6.02
CA HIS A 106 -11.77 4.39 -4.79
C HIS A 106 -12.43 3.36 -3.87
N ALA A 107 -11.82 3.11 -2.71
CA ALA A 107 -12.42 2.31 -1.67
C ALA A 107 -13.19 3.22 -0.70
N GLU A 108 -14.48 2.98 -0.55
CA GLU A 108 -15.35 3.74 0.37
C GLU A 108 -15.28 3.23 1.82
N ASP A 109 -14.89 1.97 2.00
CA ASP A 109 -14.74 1.30 3.29
C ASP A 109 -13.66 0.21 3.24
N ILE A 110 -13.46 -0.48 4.37
CA ILE A 110 -12.46 -1.56 4.49
C ILE A 110 -12.80 -2.76 3.60
N GLU A 111 -14.06 -3.15 3.48
CA GLU A 111 -14.44 -4.34 2.73
C GLU A 111 -14.16 -4.13 1.24
N ASN A 112 -14.60 -2.98 0.70
CA ASN A 112 -14.32 -2.56 -0.65
C ASN A 112 -12.80 -2.45 -0.91
N LEU A 113 -12.05 -1.86 0.02
CA LEU A 113 -10.58 -1.79 -0.06
C LEU A 113 -9.94 -3.18 -0.21
N LEU A 114 -10.36 -4.14 0.63
CA LEU A 114 -9.80 -5.48 0.58
C LEU A 114 -10.17 -6.21 -0.71
N HIS A 115 -11.40 -6.02 -1.23
CA HIS A 115 -11.80 -6.57 -2.52
C HIS A 115 -10.96 -6.00 -3.67
N ILE A 116 -10.74 -4.69 -3.71
CA ILE A 116 -9.89 -4.05 -4.72
C ILE A 116 -8.47 -4.64 -4.66
N ILE A 117 -7.87 -4.74 -3.47
CA ILE A 117 -6.51 -5.28 -3.30
C ILE A 117 -6.44 -6.74 -3.78
N VAL A 118 -7.43 -7.57 -3.45
CA VAL A 118 -7.47 -8.96 -3.91
C VAL A 118 -7.54 -9.05 -5.43
N ASN A 119 -8.35 -8.21 -6.08
CA ASN A 119 -8.46 -8.19 -7.54
C ASN A 119 -7.14 -7.72 -8.20
N ILE A 120 -6.46 -6.72 -7.64
CA ILE A 120 -5.13 -6.29 -8.12
C ILE A 120 -4.13 -7.45 -8.02
N ILE A 121 -4.13 -8.18 -6.90
CA ILE A 121 -3.26 -9.35 -6.71
C ILE A 121 -3.57 -10.45 -7.73
N ASP A 122 -4.85 -10.70 -8.00
CA ASP A 122 -5.28 -11.72 -8.98
C ASP A 122 -4.81 -11.35 -10.40
N ASN A 123 -5.00 -10.09 -10.79
CA ASN A 123 -4.55 -9.56 -12.07
C ASN A 123 -3.02 -9.63 -12.25
N GLU A 124 -2.26 -9.40 -11.18
CA GLU A 124 -0.79 -9.43 -11.19
C GLU A 124 -0.20 -10.81 -10.85
N SER A 125 -1.03 -11.84 -10.67
CA SER A 125 -0.62 -13.16 -10.16
C SER A 125 0.49 -13.81 -10.98
N ILE A 126 0.45 -13.69 -12.31
CA ILE A 126 1.51 -14.21 -13.20
C ILE A 126 2.84 -13.51 -12.91
N ARG A 127 2.86 -12.17 -12.89
CA ARG A 127 4.07 -11.37 -12.64
C ARG A 127 4.66 -11.68 -11.26
N ILE A 128 3.82 -11.84 -10.24
CA ILE A 128 4.23 -12.25 -8.89
C ILE A 128 4.92 -13.62 -8.92
N ILE A 129 4.35 -14.60 -9.62
CA ILE A 129 4.92 -15.94 -9.71
C ILE A 129 6.20 -15.96 -10.54
N GLU A 130 6.29 -15.18 -11.63
CA GLU A 130 7.50 -15.04 -12.45
C GLU A 130 8.68 -14.55 -11.62
N LEU A 131 8.47 -13.61 -10.69
CA LEU A 131 9.51 -13.16 -9.75
C LEU A 131 10.12 -14.34 -8.99
N THR A 132 9.33 -15.35 -8.62
CA THR A 132 9.81 -16.53 -7.88
C THR A 132 10.60 -17.52 -8.74
N HIS A 133 10.45 -17.45 -10.07
CA HIS A 133 11.10 -18.32 -11.05
C HIS A 133 12.43 -17.74 -11.57
N HIS A 134 12.56 -16.41 -11.64
CA HIS A 134 13.83 -15.75 -11.99
C HIS A 134 15.00 -16.20 -11.10
N THR A 135 14.72 -16.62 -9.87
CA THR A 135 15.69 -17.22 -8.94
C THR A 135 16.29 -18.54 -9.44
N ILE A 136 15.50 -19.35 -10.16
CA ILE A 136 15.94 -20.66 -10.69
C ILE A 136 16.91 -20.44 -11.86
N TYR A 137 16.56 -19.53 -12.77
CA TYR A 137 17.38 -19.26 -13.95
C TYR A 137 18.76 -18.67 -13.58
N ASN A 138 18.80 -17.70 -12.67
CA ASN A 138 20.07 -17.10 -12.25
C ASN A 138 20.94 -18.04 -11.39
N LYS A 139 20.35 -18.93 -10.57
CA LYS A 139 21.10 -19.96 -9.84
C LYS A 139 21.71 -21.01 -10.78
N LEU A 140 21.03 -21.36 -11.87
CA LEU A 140 21.56 -22.31 -12.86
C LEU A 140 22.73 -21.76 -13.66
N ILE A 141 22.76 -20.45 -13.94
CA ILE A 141 23.84 -19.81 -14.71
C ILE A 141 25.08 -19.56 -13.85
N ASN A 142 24.92 -19.21 -12.57
CA ASN A 142 26.06 -18.94 -11.67
C ASN A 142 26.75 -20.21 -11.12
N HIS A 143 26.31 -21.40 -11.54
CA HIS A 143 26.91 -22.69 -11.20
C HIS A 143 27.53 -23.41 -12.42
N GLN A 144 27.69 -22.72 -13.55
CA GLN A 144 28.51 -23.15 -14.70
C GLN A 144 29.83 -22.39 -14.74
#